data_AF-A0A7J4EM97-F1
#
_entry.id   AF-A0A7J4EM97-F1
#
_cell.length_a   1.000
_cell.length_b   1.000
_cell.length_c   1.000
_cell.angle_alpha   90.00
_cell.angle_beta   90.00
_cell.angle_gamma   90.00
#
_symmetry.space_group_name_H-M   'P 1'
#
loop_
_entity.id
_entity.type
_entity.pdbx_description
1 polymer ?
#
loop_
_entity_poly.entity_id
_entity_poly.type
_entity_poly.pdbx_seq_one_letter_code
_entity_poly.pdbx_strand_id
1 'polypeptide(L)'
;MHRLWNENKKGKTIVRTPANREVFGFKLWDKVRAYHSKKGLMIGYITGLRSRGSFEIRTLERDMLTSGITYKKLELIKRQKKNYIIEVVLI
;
A
#
# COMPACT_ATOMS: atom_id res chain seq x y z
N MET A 1 -0.83 -3.98 42.08
CA MET A 1 -1.37 -4.32 40.75
C MET A 1 -0.54 -3.61 39.69
N HIS A 2 0.19 -4.32 38.83
CA HIS A 2 0.64 -3.80 37.53
C HIS A 2 0.93 -5.00 36.62
N ARG A 3 0.22 -5.06 35.49
CA ARG A 3 0.29 -6.10 34.47
C ARG A 3 0.81 -5.42 33.21
N LEU A 4 2.04 -5.72 32.78
CA LEU A 4 2.53 -5.39 31.45
C LEU A 4 2.96 -6.68 30.75
N TRP A 5 2.44 -6.83 29.54
CA TRP A 5 2.23 -8.09 28.85
C TRP A 5 3.39 -8.37 27.86
N ASN A 6 3.93 -9.59 27.97
CA ASN A 6 4.59 -10.44 26.98
C ASN A 6 5.77 -9.90 26.15
N GLU A 7 6.94 -10.32 26.61
CA GLU A 7 8.15 -10.57 25.84
C GLU A 7 7.91 -11.61 24.73
N ASN A 8 8.42 -11.37 23.52
CA ASN A 8 8.70 -12.43 22.56
C ASN A 8 10.23 -12.52 22.38
N LYS A 9 10.86 -13.38 23.20
CA LYS A 9 12.24 -13.83 23.05
C LYS A 9 12.36 -14.72 21.81
N LYS A 10 13.00 -14.24 20.74
CA LYS A 10 13.80 -15.00 19.74
C LYS A 10 14.13 -14.11 18.54
N GLY A 11 15.41 -13.96 18.25
CA GLY A 11 15.92 -13.21 17.11
C GLY A 11 15.39 -13.71 15.77
N LYS A 12 14.64 -12.82 15.10
CA LYS A 12 14.58 -12.63 13.64
C LYS A 12 13.72 -11.41 13.40
N THR A 13 14.33 -10.23 13.32
CA THR A 13 13.68 -9.08 12.68
C THR A 13 13.55 -9.43 11.20
N ILE A 14 12.45 -10.07 10.81
CA ILE A 14 12.11 -10.19 9.40
C ILE A 14 11.73 -8.76 8.98
N VAL A 15 12.67 -8.06 8.35
CA VAL A 15 12.39 -6.83 7.63
C VAL A 15 11.42 -7.21 6.51
N ARG A 16 10.11 -7.15 6.82
CA ARG A 16 9.05 -7.39 5.84
C ARG A 16 9.25 -6.35 4.75
N THR A 17 9.67 -6.76 3.56
CA THR A 17 9.77 -5.91 2.37
C THR A 17 8.37 -5.32 2.12
N PRO A 18 8.09 -4.07 2.52
CA PRO A 18 6.72 -3.55 2.52
C PRO A 18 6.17 -3.42 1.10
N ALA A 19 7.09 -3.28 0.14
CA ALA A 19 6.83 -3.08 -1.27
C ALA A 19 6.07 -4.24 -1.95
N ASN A 20 6.16 -5.47 -1.43
CA ASN A 20 5.52 -6.63 -2.05
C ASN A 20 4.24 -7.08 -1.33
N ARG A 21 3.79 -6.34 -0.32
CA ARG A 21 2.56 -6.62 0.41
C ARG A 21 1.35 -6.31 -0.48
N GLU A 22 0.58 -7.34 -0.79
CA GLU A 22 -0.71 -7.22 -1.47
C GLU A 22 -1.86 -7.34 -0.46
N VAL A 23 -2.86 -6.48 -0.60
CA VAL A 23 -4.05 -6.46 0.24
C VAL A 23 -5.26 -6.34 -0.68
N PHE A 24 -6.12 -7.37 -0.70
CA PHE A 24 -7.29 -7.47 -1.60
C PHE A 24 -6.96 -7.21 -3.08
N GLY A 25 -5.83 -7.72 -3.57
CA GLY A 25 -5.43 -7.56 -4.97
C GLY A 25 -4.76 -6.22 -5.30
N PHE A 26 -4.49 -5.37 -4.31
CA PHE A 26 -3.85 -4.07 -4.48
C PHE A 26 -2.52 -3.97 -3.73
N LYS A 27 -1.57 -3.23 -4.32
CA LYS A 27 -0.23 -2.98 -3.76
C LYS A 27 0.05 -1.49 -3.59
N LEU A 28 1.09 -1.18 -2.82
CA LEU A 28 1.65 0.17 -2.82
C LEU A 28 2.08 0.56 -4.24
N TRP A 29 1.82 1.82 -4.59
CA TRP A 29 2.09 2.44 -5.89
C TRP A 29 1.30 1.89 -7.07
N ASP A 30 0.31 1.02 -6.85
CA ASP A 30 -0.69 0.72 -7.87
C ASP A 30 -1.44 2.02 -8.22
N LYS A 31 -1.54 2.30 -9.52
CA LYS A 31 -2.38 3.39 -10.03
C LYS A 31 -3.82 2.88 -10.09
N VAL A 32 -4.72 3.59 -9.44
CA VAL A 32 -6.13 3.19 -9.31
C VAL A 32 -7.06 4.34 -9.66
N ARG A 33 -8.24 3.95 -10.14
CA ARG A 33 -9.44 4.78 -10.23
C ARG A 33 -10.26 4.54 -8.97
N ALA A 34 -10.70 5.60 -8.32
CA ALA A 34 -11.29 5.55 -6.99
C ALA A 34 -12.58 6.37 -6.95
N TYR A 35 -13.68 5.76 -6.52
CA TYR A 35 -14.96 6.43 -6.42
C TYR A 35 -15.20 6.99 -5.01
N HIS A 36 -15.24 8.32 -4.89
CA HIS A 36 -15.46 9.03 -3.64
C HIS A 36 -16.79 9.77 -3.66
N SER A 37 -17.62 9.57 -2.64
CA SER A 37 -18.99 10.09 -2.60
C SER A 37 -19.09 11.62 -2.76
N LYS A 38 -18.10 12.38 -2.26
CA LYS A 38 -18.10 13.85 -2.36
C LYS A 38 -17.29 14.42 -3.53
N LYS A 39 -16.32 13.67 -4.04
CA LYS A 39 -15.36 14.15 -5.06
C LYS A 39 -15.57 13.49 -6.42
N GLY A 40 -16.54 12.58 -6.51
CA GLY A 40 -16.77 11.75 -7.67
C GLY A 40 -15.59 10.81 -7.92
N LEU A 41 -15.27 10.66 -9.19
CA LEU A 41 -14.21 9.79 -9.64
C LEU A 41 -12.84 10.46 -9.55
N MET A 42 -11.87 9.78 -8.96
CA MET A 42 -10.49 10.27 -8.83
C MET A 42 -9.51 9.24 -9.38
N ILE A 43 -8.34 9.71 -9.84
CA ILE A 43 -7.23 8.85 -10.26
C ILE A 43 -6.03 9.18 -9.39
N GLY A 44 -5.40 8.16 -8.82
CA GLY A 44 -4.23 8.34 -7.96
C GLY A 44 -3.48 7.04 -7.71
N TYR A 45 -2.60 7.07 -6.73
CA TYR A 45 -1.70 5.98 -6.37
C TYR A 45 -1.95 5.54 -4.94
N ILE A 46 -1.93 4.24 -4.70
CA ILE A 46 -2.05 3.69 -3.36
C ILE A 46 -0.76 3.97 -2.58
N THR A 47 -0.84 4.75 -1.51
CA THR A 47 0.32 5.10 -0.67
C THR A 47 0.23 4.50 0.74
N GLY A 48 -0.91 3.94 1.10
CA GLY A 48 -1.12 3.31 2.41
C GLY A 48 -2.02 2.09 2.31
N LEU A 49 -1.61 1.00 2.99
CA LEU A 49 -2.34 -0.27 3.06
C LEU A 49 -2.82 -0.50 4.49
N ARG A 50 -4.14 -0.64 4.70
CA ARG A 50 -4.68 -1.14 5.98
C ARG A 50 -5.12 -2.58 5.83
N SER A 51 -4.83 -3.41 6.84
CA SER A 51 -5.09 -4.87 6.82
C SER A 51 -6.55 -5.23 6.49
N ARG A 52 -7.50 -4.37 6.83
CA ARG A 52 -8.94 -4.55 6.55
C ARG A 52 -9.37 -4.15 5.13
N GLY A 53 -8.44 -3.83 4.22
CA GLY A 53 -8.78 -3.50 2.83
C GLY A 53 -9.27 -2.07 2.64
N SER A 54 -8.75 -1.14 3.43
CA SER A 54 -8.89 0.30 3.17
C SER A 54 -7.53 0.91 2.82
N PHE A 55 -7.55 1.90 1.93
CA PHE A 55 -6.36 2.42 1.27
C PHE A 55 -6.28 3.93 1.40
N GLU A 56 -5.05 4.44 1.46
CA GLU A 56 -4.76 5.85 1.25
C GLU A 56 -4.39 6.06 -0.22
N ILE A 57 -4.98 7.08 -0.84
CA ILE A 57 -4.72 7.43 -2.24
C ILE A 57 -4.21 8.86 -2.33
N ARG A 58 -3.11 9.03 -3.06
CA ARG A 58 -2.49 10.32 -3.33
C ARG A 58 -2.33 10.60 -4.82
N THR A 59 -2.21 11.88 -5.18
CA THR A 59 -1.74 12.32 -6.50
C THR A 59 -0.24 12.02 -6.67
N LEU A 60 0.29 12.22 -7.88
CA LEU A 60 1.75 12.18 -8.13
C LEU A 60 2.51 13.24 -7.31
N GLU A 61 1.87 14.39 -7.09
CA GLU A 61 2.38 15.52 -6.31
C GLU A 61 2.30 15.29 -4.79
N ARG A 62 1.86 14.09 -4.37
CA ARG A 62 1.69 13.64 -2.98
C ARG A 62 0.51 14.28 -2.24
N ASP A 63 -0.39 14.97 -2.92
CA ASP A 63 -1.64 15.47 -2.32
C ASP A 63 -2.52 14.30 -1.92
N MET A 64 -3.07 14.38 -0.71
CA MET A 64 -3.99 13.36 -0.21
C MET A 64 -5.37 13.52 -0.84
N LEU A 65 -5.74 12.59 -1.71
CA LEU A 65 -7.08 12.54 -2.30
C LEU A 65 -8.10 12.02 -1.30
N THR A 66 -7.78 10.90 -0.65
CA THR A 66 -8.61 10.26 0.38
C THR A 66 -7.79 9.31 1.26
N SER A 67 -8.15 9.23 2.54
CA SER A 67 -7.59 8.28 3.50
C SER A 67 -8.66 7.29 3.92
N GLY A 68 -8.59 6.04 3.46
CA GLY A 68 -9.46 4.96 3.92
C GLY A 68 -10.56 4.52 2.95
N ILE A 69 -10.39 4.73 1.65
CA ILE A 69 -11.30 4.18 0.66
C ILE A 69 -11.20 2.65 0.62
N THR A 70 -12.33 1.95 0.56
CA THR A 70 -12.37 0.48 0.56
C THR A 70 -12.01 -0.09 -0.81
N TYR A 71 -11.41 -1.30 -0.83
CA TYR A 71 -11.08 -2.03 -2.06
C TYR A 71 -12.25 -2.11 -3.06
N LYS A 72 -13.49 -2.21 -2.57
CA LYS A 72 -14.70 -2.30 -3.42
C LYS A 72 -14.96 -1.06 -4.28
N LYS A 73 -14.36 0.08 -3.93
CA LYS A 73 -14.50 1.36 -4.65
C LYS A 73 -13.29 1.68 -5.51
N LEU A 74 -12.38 0.71 -5.68
CA LEU A 74 -11.14 0.85 -6.44
C LEU A 74 -11.16 -0.03 -7.67
N GLU A 75 -10.67 0.55 -8.76
CA GLU A 75 -10.39 -0.15 -10.01
C GLU A 75 -8.91 0.04 -10.33
N LEU A 76 -8.22 -1.07 -10.59
CA LEU A 76 -6.81 -1.02 -10.94
C LEU A 76 -6.65 -0.49 -12.38
N ILE A 77 -5.91 0.60 -12.54
CA ILE A 77 -5.51 1.13 -13.86
C ILE A 77 -4.17 0.53 -14.27
N LYS A 78 -3.20 0.54 -13.35
CA LYS A 78 -1.84 0.09 -13.64
C LYS A 78 -1.21 -0.51 -12.39
N ARG A 79 -0.74 -1.75 -12.52
CA ARG A 79 0.06 -2.41 -11.49
C ARG A 79 1.41 -1.72 -11.34
N GLN A 80 1.89 -1.57 -10.11
CA GLN A 80 3.29 -1.27 -9.85
C GLN A 80 4.17 -2.34 -10.52
N LYS A 81 5.18 -1.91 -11.27
CA LYS A 81 6.15 -2.83 -11.86
C LYS A 81 6.98 -3.44 -10.75
N LYS A 82 7.19 -4.76 -10.79
CA LYS A 82 8.23 -5.39 -9.98
C LYS A 82 9.57 -4.78 -10.40
N ASN A 83 10.20 -4.03 -9.51
CA ASN A 83 11.58 -3.62 -9.72
C ASN A 83 12.44 -4.85 -9.47
N TYR A 84 12.81 -5.54 -10.55
CA TYR A 84 13.95 -6.45 -10.52
C TYR A 84 15.19 -5.56 -10.47
N ILE A 85 15.90 -5.55 -9.34
CA ILE A 85 17.25 -5.01 -9.31
C ILE A 85 18.08 -5.99 -10.11
N ILE A 86 18.38 -5.64 -11.35
CA ILE A 86 19.29 -6.40 -12.20
C ILE A 86 20.67 -5.83 -11.90
N GLU A 87 21.52 -6.58 -11.21
CA GLU A 87 22.92 -6.21 -11.07
C GLU A 87 23.55 -6.31 -12.47
N VAL A 88 23.83 -5.16 -13.09
CA VAL A 88 24.61 -5.09 -14.32
C VAL A 88 26.07 -5.23 -13.92
N VAL A 89 26.60 -6.44 -13.99
CA VAL A 89 28.05 -6.65 -13.93
C VAL A 89 28.61 -6.20 -15.29
N LEU A 90 29.27 -5.05 -15.31
CA LEU A 90 30.11 -4.64 -16.44
C LEU A 90 31.33 -5.56 -16.43
N ILE A 91 31.47 -6.37 -17.49
CA ILE A 91 32.66 -7.17 -17.80
C ILE A 91 33.51 -6.37 -18.77
#